data_AF-A0A1H4F2L2-F1
#
_entry.id   AF-A0A1H4F2L2-F1
#
_cell.length_a   1.000
_cell.length_b   1.000
_cell.length_c   1.000
_cell.angle_alpha   90.00
_cell.angle_beta   90.00
_cell.angle_gamma   90.00
#
_symmetry.space_group_name_H-M   'P 1'
#
loop_
_entity.id
_entity.type
_entity.pdbx_description
1 polymer ?
#
loop_
_entity_poly.entity_id
_entity_poly.type
_entity_poly.pdbx_seq_one_letter_code
_entity_poly.pdbx_strand_id
1 'polypeptide(L)'
;MENIKFEKYEANENGTVTMYFKIGDQLANYIRKISRRQHKLLDVDLRKDNLFEYKIIYEDGFENLLERLTETIEKISNEGDEVYFCNHLISDNGKKRFPADIHELMHKEYGLIDIDSIDDEDDSLQYDIDLEWWTAHFFIRFRDLLYEEPDTFVTENDVDYQEDTEKIVQLSCSEMSRILEMIKSIDKIIVVDDVRKYDSEDIRKMNEEIEKKESIGESDK
;
A
#
# COMPACT_ATOMS: atom_id res chain seq x y z
N MET A 1 -7.65 -8.89 22.44
CA MET A 1 -6.53 -7.93 22.55
C MET A 1 -6.73 -6.95 21.40
N GLU A 2 -6.65 -5.65 21.64
CA GLU A 2 -6.95 -4.64 20.62
C GLU A 2 -5.62 -3.99 20.21
N ASN A 3 -5.14 -4.35 19.02
CA ASN A 3 -3.91 -3.85 18.41
C ASN A 3 -4.17 -2.55 17.64
N ILE A 4 -5.22 -2.51 16.82
CA ILE A 4 -5.59 -1.35 16.02
C ILE A 4 -7.10 -1.16 16.09
N LYS A 5 -7.52 0.10 16.23
CA LYS A 5 -8.91 0.53 16.22
C LYS A 5 -9.10 1.77 15.37
N PHE A 6 -10.13 1.79 14.54
CA PHE A 6 -10.51 2.99 13.80
C PHE A 6 -11.21 3.99 14.73
N GLU A 7 -10.81 5.26 14.66
CA GLU A 7 -11.38 6.33 15.51
C GLU A 7 -12.25 7.28 14.70
N LYS A 8 -11.72 7.81 13.59
CA LYS A 8 -12.40 8.79 12.74
C LYS A 8 -11.70 8.93 11.39
N TYR A 9 -12.38 9.60 10.47
CA TYR A 9 -11.79 10.12 9.24
C TYR A 9 -12.10 11.61 9.07
N GLU A 10 -11.25 12.31 8.33
CA GLU A 10 -11.40 13.71 7.93
C GLU A 10 -11.22 13.81 6.42
N ALA A 11 -12.25 14.27 5.73
CA ALA A 11 -12.16 14.62 4.31
C ALA A 11 -11.60 16.04 4.18
N ASN A 12 -10.52 16.20 3.43
CA ASN A 12 -9.84 17.46 3.21
C ASN A 12 -10.30 18.10 1.89
N GLU A 13 -10.24 19.43 1.81
CA GLU A 13 -10.67 20.20 0.65
C GLU A 13 -9.89 19.89 -0.64
N ASN A 14 -8.73 19.23 -0.53
CA ASN A 14 -7.88 18.82 -1.64
C ASN A 14 -8.19 17.40 -2.17
N GLY A 15 -9.29 16.77 -1.75
CA GLY A 15 -9.64 15.39 -2.15
C GLY A 15 -8.84 14.30 -1.42
N THR A 16 -8.13 14.66 -0.35
CA THR A 16 -7.45 13.69 0.53
C THR A 16 -8.37 13.31 1.69
N VAL A 17 -8.45 12.03 2.02
CA VAL A 17 -9.05 11.54 3.25
C VAL A 17 -7.96 11.11 4.22
N THR A 18 -7.98 11.69 5.42
CA THR A 18 -7.13 11.27 6.54
C THR A 18 -7.93 10.36 7.45
N MET A 19 -7.51 9.11 7.59
CA MET A 19 -8.05 8.14 8.53
C MET A 19 -7.16 8.06 9.77
N TYR A 20 -7.78 8.00 10.93
CA TYR A 20 -7.09 7.95 12.22
C TYR A 20 -7.33 6.62 12.89
N PHE A 21 -6.24 5.91 13.16
CA PHE A 21 -6.26 4.60 13.81
C PHE A 21 -5.54 4.67 15.15
N LYS A 22 -6.23 4.29 16.22
CA LYS A 22 -5.63 4.14 17.54
C LYS A 22 -4.90 2.80 17.61
N ILE A 23 -3.63 2.85 17.94
CA ILE A 23 -2.80 1.69 18.20
C ILE A 23 -2.88 1.37 19.70
N GLY A 24 -3.19 0.11 20.01
CA GLY A 24 -3.26 -0.38 21.37
C GLY A 24 -1.92 -0.25 22.09
N ASP A 25 -1.96 0.05 23.39
CA ASP A 25 -0.77 0.35 24.18
C ASP A 25 0.28 -0.77 24.14
N GLN A 26 -0.15 -2.03 24.08
CA GLN A 26 0.76 -3.19 23.99
C GLN A 26 1.53 -3.18 22.67
N LEU A 27 0.82 -3.02 21.55
CA LEU A 27 1.44 -2.92 20.23
C LEU A 27 2.32 -1.67 20.11
N ALA A 28 1.87 -0.51 20.58
CA ALA A 28 2.65 0.72 20.53
C ALA A 28 3.94 0.60 21.36
N ASN A 29 3.88 0.01 22.55
CA ASN A 29 5.06 -0.26 23.38
C ASN A 29 5.99 -1.28 22.72
N TYR A 30 5.44 -2.30 22.06
CA TYR A 30 6.22 -3.28 21.32
C TYR A 30 6.95 -2.63 20.15
N ILE A 31 6.26 -1.84 19.32
CA ILE A 31 6.85 -1.06 18.22
C ILE A 31 7.97 -0.16 18.74
N ARG A 32 7.73 0.60 19.82
CA ARG A 32 8.78 1.43 20.45
C ARG A 32 10.02 0.62 20.86
N LYS A 33 9.84 -0.62 21.29
CA LYS A 33 10.93 -1.51 21.72
C LYS A 33 11.71 -2.10 20.54
N ILE A 34 11.03 -2.44 19.44
CA ILE A 34 11.62 -3.16 18.31
C ILE A 34 11.97 -2.27 17.11
N SER A 35 11.42 -1.05 17.05
CA SER A 35 11.68 -0.11 15.97
C SER A 35 13.15 0.28 15.96
N ARG A 36 13.70 0.43 14.75
CA ARG A 36 15.05 0.96 14.54
C ARG A 36 15.07 2.50 14.53
N ARG A 37 13.90 3.14 14.64
CA ARG A 37 13.76 4.60 14.60
C ARG A 37 14.02 5.22 15.96
N GLN A 38 14.44 6.48 15.95
CA GLN A 38 14.57 7.26 17.19
C GLN A 38 13.19 7.44 17.84
N HIS A 39 13.09 7.21 19.16
CA HIS A 39 11.83 7.33 19.90
C HIS A 39 11.08 8.64 19.62
N LYS A 40 11.81 9.77 19.56
CA LYS A 40 11.21 11.08 19.28
C LYS A 40 10.48 11.15 17.94
N LEU A 41 10.99 10.45 16.91
CA LEU A 41 10.42 10.44 15.56
C LEU A 41 9.24 9.47 15.49
N LEU A 42 9.32 8.37 16.22
CA LEU A 42 8.20 7.46 16.39
C LEU A 42 7.03 8.12 17.15
N ASP A 43 7.32 8.96 18.14
CA ASP A 43 6.30 9.70 18.89
C ASP A 43 5.63 10.81 18.07
N VAL A 44 6.29 11.32 17.02
CA VAL A 44 5.65 12.19 16.01
C VAL A 44 4.64 11.38 15.21
N ASP A 45 5.06 10.24 14.66
CA ASP A 45 4.20 9.40 13.81
C ASP A 45 3.08 8.68 14.58
N LEU A 46 3.23 8.50 15.89
CA LEU A 46 2.24 7.89 16.78
C LEU A 46 1.42 8.91 17.59
N ARG A 47 1.62 10.23 17.40
CA ARG A 47 1.01 11.32 18.17
C ARG A 47 0.99 11.07 19.70
N LYS A 48 0.33 11.95 20.46
CA LYS A 48 0.33 11.91 21.94
C LYS A 48 -0.49 10.75 22.55
N ASP A 49 -1.24 9.99 21.74
CA ASP A 49 -2.17 8.96 22.21
C ASP A 49 -2.09 7.65 21.40
N ASN A 50 -0.93 7.33 20.81
CA ASN A 50 -0.73 6.19 19.90
C ASN A 50 -1.67 6.24 18.68
N LEU A 51 -1.95 7.44 18.16
CA LEU A 51 -2.80 7.66 17.00
C LEU A 51 -1.95 7.67 15.74
N PHE A 52 -2.18 6.69 14.87
CA PHE A 52 -1.57 6.59 13.56
C PHE A 52 -2.45 7.25 12.50
N GLU A 53 -1.84 8.10 11.69
CA GLU A 53 -2.48 8.78 10.57
C GLU A 53 -2.25 8.02 9.28
N TYR A 54 -3.33 7.69 8.58
CA TYR A 54 -3.31 7.06 7.29
C TYR A 54 -4.02 7.93 6.27
N LYS A 55 -3.29 8.42 5.26
CA LYS A 55 -3.81 9.35 4.26
C LYS A 55 -3.99 8.64 2.92
N ILE A 56 -5.15 8.86 2.31
CA ILE A 56 -5.54 8.33 1.01
C ILE A 56 -6.01 9.51 0.16
N ILE A 57 -5.62 9.58 -1.10
CA ILE A 57 -6.23 10.53 -2.06
C ILE A 57 -7.32 9.77 -2.80
N TYR A 58 -8.53 10.32 -2.84
CA TYR A 58 -9.66 9.63 -3.47
C TYR A 58 -10.52 10.62 -4.25
N GLU A 59 -10.83 10.30 -5.50
CA GLU A 59 -11.79 11.02 -6.34
C GLU A 59 -13.11 10.22 -6.41
N ASP A 60 -14.17 10.72 -5.75
CA ASP A 60 -15.59 10.28 -5.77
C ASP A 60 -15.96 8.81 -5.45
N GLY A 61 -16.56 8.56 -4.28
CA GLY A 61 -17.13 7.25 -3.91
C GLY A 61 -16.41 6.50 -2.78
N PHE A 62 -15.41 7.11 -2.13
CA PHE A 62 -14.67 6.53 -1.01
C PHE A 62 -15.58 6.10 0.16
N GLU A 63 -16.68 6.82 0.37
CA GLU A 63 -17.58 6.58 1.48
C GLU A 63 -18.12 5.14 1.50
N ASN A 64 -18.33 4.52 0.33
CA ASN A 64 -18.79 3.11 0.31
C ASN A 64 -17.63 2.11 0.52
N LEU A 65 -16.36 2.51 0.35
CA LEU A 65 -15.19 1.69 0.65
C LEU A 65 -14.75 1.82 2.10
N LEU A 66 -14.91 3.01 2.69
CA LEU A 66 -14.38 3.38 4.00
C LEU A 66 -14.77 2.37 5.08
N GLU A 67 -16.05 2.04 5.22
CA GLU A 67 -16.54 1.13 6.27
C GLU A 67 -15.88 -0.26 6.12
N ARG A 68 -15.95 -0.85 4.92
CA ARG A 68 -15.33 -2.17 4.64
C ARG A 68 -13.83 -2.15 4.86
N LEU A 69 -13.15 -1.08 4.44
CA LEU A 69 -11.70 -0.92 4.60
C LEU A 69 -11.33 -0.84 6.08
N THR A 70 -12.01 0.00 6.87
CA THR A 70 -11.74 0.11 8.31
C THR A 70 -12.00 -1.19 9.04
N GLU A 71 -13.13 -1.86 8.75
CA GLU A 71 -13.48 -3.12 9.37
C GLU A 71 -12.49 -4.23 9.03
N THR A 72 -12.04 -4.28 7.77
CA THR A 72 -11.04 -5.25 7.31
C THR A 72 -9.69 -5.03 8.00
N ILE A 73 -9.23 -3.78 8.05
CA ILE A 73 -7.98 -3.42 8.76
C ILE A 73 -8.07 -3.80 10.23
N GLU A 74 -9.14 -3.42 10.93
CA GLU A 74 -9.33 -3.76 12.34
C GLU A 74 -9.39 -5.28 12.56
N LYS A 75 -10.16 -5.99 11.72
CA LYS A 75 -10.29 -7.45 11.82
C LYS A 75 -8.92 -8.13 11.70
N ILE A 76 -8.18 -7.84 10.63
CA ILE A 76 -6.85 -8.42 10.38
C ILE A 76 -5.86 -8.04 11.49
N SER A 77 -5.87 -6.77 11.91
CA SER A 77 -4.95 -6.28 12.93
C SER A 77 -5.15 -6.94 14.29
N ASN A 78 -6.36 -7.40 14.59
CA ASN A 78 -6.75 -7.90 15.91
C ASN A 78 -6.83 -9.44 16.01
N GLU A 79 -6.36 -10.18 15.00
CA GLU A 79 -6.38 -11.65 15.01
C GLU A 79 -5.45 -12.28 16.05
N GLY A 80 -4.39 -11.58 16.40
CA GLY A 80 -3.36 -12.06 17.33
C GLY A 80 -2.90 -10.99 18.31
N ASP A 81 -1.84 -11.33 19.05
CA ASP A 81 -1.17 -10.38 19.93
C ASP A 81 -0.22 -9.45 19.16
N GLU A 82 0.44 -8.53 19.87
CA GLU A 82 1.39 -7.59 19.26
C GLU A 82 2.57 -8.28 18.56
N VAL A 83 2.95 -9.47 19.04
CA VAL A 83 4.04 -10.26 18.47
C VAL A 83 3.60 -10.87 17.15
N TYR A 84 2.42 -11.48 17.13
CA TYR A 84 1.79 -12.00 15.92
C TYR A 84 1.62 -10.89 14.89
N PHE A 85 1.00 -9.77 15.28
CA PHE A 85 0.78 -8.62 14.41
C PHE A 85 2.07 -8.19 13.70
N CYS A 86 3.14 -7.95 14.47
CA CYS A 86 4.40 -7.53 13.88
C CYS A 86 5.08 -8.62 13.03
N ASN A 87 5.10 -9.89 13.48
CA ASN A 87 5.84 -10.97 12.81
C ASN A 87 5.08 -11.63 11.64
N HIS A 88 3.79 -11.40 11.54
CA HIS A 88 2.95 -11.99 10.51
C HIS A 88 2.62 -10.98 9.41
N LEU A 89 2.13 -9.79 9.81
CA LEU A 89 1.62 -8.78 8.89
C LEU A 89 2.72 -7.87 8.33
N ILE A 90 3.68 -7.50 9.17
CA ILE A 90 4.60 -6.38 8.89
C ILE A 90 6.04 -6.85 8.63
N SER A 91 6.43 -7.93 9.28
CA SER A 91 7.74 -8.54 9.16
C SER A 91 7.58 -10.04 8.97
N ASP A 92 8.67 -10.71 8.61
CA ASP A 92 8.80 -12.16 8.73
C ASP A 92 9.86 -12.42 9.80
N ASN A 93 9.40 -12.71 11.02
CA ASN A 93 10.26 -12.99 12.17
C ASN A 93 11.34 -11.89 12.39
N GLY A 94 10.93 -10.62 12.36
CA GLY A 94 11.81 -9.46 12.54
C GLY A 94 12.63 -9.05 11.30
N LYS A 95 12.44 -9.72 10.15
CA LYS A 95 12.94 -9.22 8.85
C LYS A 95 11.86 -8.41 8.16
N LYS A 96 12.24 -7.27 7.58
CA LYS A 96 11.33 -6.42 6.81
C LYS A 96 10.66 -7.24 5.70
N ARG A 97 9.34 -7.31 5.71
CA ARG A 97 8.55 -7.93 4.64
C ARG A 97 8.46 -6.95 3.45
N PHE A 98 8.66 -7.41 2.22
CA PHE A 98 8.57 -6.54 1.04
C PHE A 98 7.10 -6.20 0.75
N PRO A 99 6.83 -5.07 0.06
CA PRO A 99 5.45 -4.71 -0.31
C PRO A 99 4.71 -5.83 -1.04
N ALA A 100 5.39 -6.53 -1.97
CA ALA A 100 4.80 -7.64 -2.71
C ALA A 100 4.36 -8.80 -1.81
N ASP A 101 5.16 -9.14 -0.78
CA ASP A 101 4.80 -10.19 0.16
C ASP A 101 3.61 -9.78 1.04
N ILE A 102 3.45 -8.49 1.37
CA ILE A 102 2.28 -7.99 2.12
C ILE A 102 1.03 -8.07 1.25
N HIS A 103 1.15 -7.71 -0.02
CA HIS A 103 0.06 -7.85 -0.98
C HIS A 103 -0.37 -9.32 -1.16
N GLU A 104 0.60 -10.23 -1.33
CA GLU A 104 0.33 -11.66 -1.43
C GLU A 104 -0.37 -12.21 -0.18
N LEU A 105 -0.07 -11.66 1.00
CA LEU A 105 -0.76 -12.02 2.25
C LEU A 105 -2.24 -11.62 2.22
N MET A 106 -2.53 -10.39 1.80
CA MET A 106 -3.90 -9.88 1.67
C MET A 106 -4.71 -10.74 0.69
N HIS A 107 -4.10 -11.09 -0.42
CA HIS A 107 -4.71 -11.92 -1.44
C HIS A 107 -4.94 -13.37 -0.96
N LYS A 108 -3.89 -14.09 -0.55
CA LYS A 108 -3.93 -15.54 -0.34
C LYS A 108 -4.47 -15.96 1.01
N GLU A 109 -4.06 -15.27 2.08
CA GLU A 109 -4.38 -15.68 3.45
C GLU A 109 -5.67 -15.01 3.92
N TYR A 110 -5.85 -13.73 3.58
CA TYR A 110 -7.06 -12.99 3.93
C TYR A 110 -8.18 -13.09 2.90
N GLY A 111 -7.92 -13.73 1.76
CA GLY A 111 -8.91 -14.00 0.73
C GLY A 111 -9.51 -12.74 0.14
N LEU A 112 -8.75 -11.64 0.12
CA LEU A 112 -9.11 -10.47 -0.66
C LEU A 112 -8.91 -10.80 -2.16
N ILE A 113 -9.74 -10.21 -3.02
CA ILE A 113 -9.99 -10.71 -4.38
C ILE A 113 -8.81 -10.46 -5.33
N ASP A 114 -8.43 -11.50 -6.08
CA ASP A 114 -7.43 -11.45 -7.13
C ASP A 114 -7.82 -10.51 -8.28
N ILE A 115 -6.89 -9.64 -8.66
CA ILE A 115 -6.91 -8.83 -9.89
C ILE A 115 -7.13 -9.72 -11.13
N ASP A 116 -6.64 -10.97 -11.08
CA ASP A 116 -6.68 -11.95 -12.18
C ASP A 116 -8.00 -12.77 -12.25
N SER A 117 -8.94 -12.57 -11.31
CA SER A 117 -10.17 -13.37 -11.22
C SER A 117 -11.43 -12.76 -11.85
N ILE A 118 -11.26 -11.70 -12.65
CA ILE A 118 -12.35 -10.80 -13.04
C ILE A 118 -12.63 -10.88 -14.54
N ASP A 119 -13.86 -11.26 -14.90
CA ASP A 119 -14.45 -11.01 -16.22
C ASP A 119 -14.84 -9.51 -16.29
N ASP A 120 -14.47 -8.83 -17.38
CA ASP A 120 -14.52 -7.37 -17.59
C ASP A 120 -15.92 -6.69 -17.54
N GLU A 121 -16.99 -7.36 -17.08
CA GLU A 121 -18.38 -6.86 -17.19
C GLU A 121 -19.08 -6.51 -15.86
N ASP A 122 -18.42 -6.59 -14.70
CA ASP A 122 -19.09 -6.37 -13.40
C ASP A 122 -18.42 -5.27 -12.54
N ASP A 123 -19.04 -4.09 -12.49
CA ASP A 123 -18.63 -2.94 -11.64
C ASP A 123 -18.52 -3.29 -10.15
N SER A 124 -19.12 -4.40 -9.70
CA SER A 124 -18.98 -4.89 -8.32
C SER A 124 -17.58 -5.43 -7.99
N LEU A 125 -16.78 -5.79 -9.00
CA LEU A 125 -15.45 -6.39 -8.83
C LEU A 125 -14.34 -5.36 -8.62
N GLN A 126 -14.52 -4.13 -9.10
CA GLN A 126 -13.56 -3.03 -8.88
C GLN A 126 -13.46 -2.66 -7.39
N TYR A 127 -14.60 -2.71 -6.69
CA TYR A 127 -14.70 -2.40 -5.27
C TYR A 127 -13.89 -3.35 -4.37
N ASP A 128 -13.83 -4.62 -4.78
CA ASP A 128 -13.11 -5.64 -4.02
C ASP A 128 -11.59 -5.62 -4.30
N ILE A 129 -11.18 -5.24 -5.51
CA ILE A 129 -9.76 -4.94 -5.82
C ILE A 129 -9.29 -3.76 -4.99
N ASP A 130 -10.06 -2.67 -4.96
CA ASP A 130 -9.69 -1.48 -4.21
C ASP A 130 -9.54 -1.82 -2.71
N LEU A 131 -10.41 -2.68 -2.17
CA LEU A 131 -10.30 -3.15 -0.79
C LEU A 131 -8.99 -3.92 -0.53
N GLU A 132 -8.59 -4.84 -1.40
CA GLU A 132 -7.32 -5.56 -1.27
C GLU A 132 -6.13 -4.58 -1.23
N TRP A 133 -6.06 -3.71 -2.24
CA TRP A 133 -4.94 -2.79 -2.40
C TRP A 133 -4.82 -1.80 -1.25
N TRP A 134 -5.93 -1.19 -0.83
CA TRP A 134 -5.90 -0.21 0.26
C TRP A 134 -5.61 -0.85 1.61
N THR A 135 -6.01 -2.10 1.81
CA THR A 135 -5.64 -2.87 2.99
C THR A 135 -4.15 -3.20 2.98
N ALA A 136 -3.60 -3.67 1.85
CA ALA A 136 -2.17 -3.92 1.71
C ALA A 136 -1.35 -2.64 1.92
N HIS A 137 -1.78 -1.53 1.31
CA HIS A 137 -1.12 -0.23 1.42
C HIS A 137 -1.10 0.27 2.88
N PHE A 138 -2.18 0.07 3.64
CA PHE A 138 -2.19 0.39 5.07
C PHE A 138 -1.06 -0.33 5.82
N PHE A 139 -0.94 -1.66 5.66
CA PHE A 139 0.09 -2.43 6.35
C PHE A 139 1.51 -2.13 5.85
N ILE A 140 1.67 -1.78 4.57
CA ILE A 140 2.94 -1.28 4.02
C ILE A 140 3.34 0.03 4.69
N ARG A 141 2.41 0.99 4.82
CA ARG A 141 2.68 2.27 5.49
C ARG A 141 2.94 2.10 6.98
N PHE A 142 2.20 1.21 7.64
CA PHE A 142 2.42 0.89 9.04
C PHE A 142 3.80 0.25 9.26
N ARG A 143 4.24 -0.65 8.37
CA ARG A 143 5.57 -1.27 8.41
C ARG A 143 6.69 -0.22 8.44
N ASP A 144 6.51 0.89 7.74
CA ASP A 144 7.53 1.93 7.65
C ASP A 144 7.80 2.60 9.02
N LEU A 145 6.89 2.49 10.00
CA LEU A 145 7.13 2.85 11.40
C LEU A 145 8.29 2.05 12.06
N LEU A 146 8.55 0.83 11.59
CA LEU A 146 9.59 -0.05 12.15
C LEU A 146 10.92 0.05 11.43
N TYR A 147 10.90 0.26 10.10
CA TYR A 147 12.04 -0.02 9.24
C TYR A 147 12.53 1.12 8.35
N GLU A 148 11.75 2.19 8.14
CA GLU A 148 12.27 3.33 7.40
C GLU A 148 13.04 4.27 8.32
N GLU A 149 14.24 4.67 7.91
CA GLU A 149 14.87 5.86 8.47
C GLU A 149 14.03 7.07 8.04
N PRO A 150 13.70 7.99 8.96
CA PRO A 150 13.10 9.25 8.58
C PRO A 150 14.06 9.99 7.66
N ASP A 151 13.54 10.65 6.63
CA ASP A 151 14.36 11.49 5.76
C ASP A 151 15.13 12.48 6.63
N THR A 152 16.46 12.49 6.46
CA THR A 152 17.39 13.28 7.27
C THR A 152 17.14 14.77 7.08
N PHE A 153 16.28 15.36 7.89
CA PHE A 153 16.21 16.81 8.13
C PHE A 153 15.79 17.11 9.58
N VAL A 154 16.64 16.74 10.54
CA VAL A 154 16.62 17.40 11.86
C VAL A 154 18.08 17.61 12.29
N THR A 155 18.67 18.72 11.85
CA THR A 155 19.86 19.27 12.49
C THR A 155 19.46 19.85 13.85
N GLU A 156 20.24 19.56 14.89
CA GLU A 156 19.94 19.80 16.33
C GLU A 156 19.67 21.27 16.74
N ASN A 157 19.61 22.22 15.80
CA ASN A 157 19.41 23.64 16.07
C ASN A 157 18.06 24.22 15.60
N ASP A 158 17.22 23.47 14.89
CA ASP A 158 15.90 23.95 14.48
C ASP A 158 14.83 23.47 15.47
N VAL A 159 14.84 24.10 16.65
CA VAL A 159 13.69 24.10 17.56
C VAL A 159 12.75 25.22 17.12
N ASP A 160 12.24 25.10 15.90
CA ASP A 160 11.01 25.74 15.49
C ASP A 160 10.25 24.68 14.71
N TYR A 161 9.05 24.34 15.20
CA TYR A 161 8.12 23.41 14.57
C TYR A 161 7.84 23.89 13.14
N GLN A 162 8.58 23.37 12.16
CA GLN A 162 8.15 23.46 10.77
C GLN A 162 7.10 22.39 10.53
N GLU A 163 5.90 22.88 10.28
CA GLU A 163 4.76 22.19 9.69
C GLU A 163 5.21 21.13 8.68
N ASP A 164 4.70 19.92 8.89
CA ASP A 164 4.14 19.10 7.82
C ASP A 164 5.03 18.86 6.59
N THR A 165 6.18 18.21 6.79
CA THR A 165 6.68 17.29 5.75
C THR A 165 5.92 15.97 5.87
N GLU A 166 4.61 16.06 5.59
CA GLU A 166 3.73 14.91 5.52
C GLU A 166 4.21 14.00 4.38
N LYS A 167 4.61 12.77 4.71
CA LYS A 167 4.85 11.71 3.73
C LYS A 167 3.50 11.30 3.10
N ILE A 168 2.99 12.12 2.19
CA ILE A 168 1.86 11.79 1.33
C ILE A 168 2.43 10.95 0.18
N VAL A 169 2.21 9.64 0.19
CA VAL A 169 2.33 8.86 -1.04
C VAL A 169 1.08 9.18 -1.86
N GLN A 170 1.27 10.03 -2.88
CA GLN A 170 0.23 10.53 -3.78
C GLN A 170 -0.03 9.50 -4.89
N LEU A 171 -1.02 8.63 -4.71
CA LEU A 171 -1.69 7.94 -5.80
C LEU A 171 -3.17 7.93 -5.46
N SER A 172 -4.00 8.58 -6.28
CA SER A 172 -5.45 8.53 -6.08
C SER A 172 -5.99 7.14 -6.39
N CYS A 173 -7.14 6.76 -5.83
CA CYS A 173 -7.80 5.51 -6.25
C CYS A 173 -8.06 5.48 -7.75
N SER A 174 -8.49 6.59 -8.35
CA SER A 174 -8.72 6.67 -9.80
C SER A 174 -7.44 6.49 -10.61
N GLU A 175 -6.31 7.02 -10.13
CA GLU A 175 -4.98 6.79 -10.72
C GLU A 175 -4.54 5.35 -10.54
N MET A 176 -4.79 4.76 -9.37
CA MET A 176 -4.47 3.36 -9.10
C MET A 176 -5.32 2.44 -9.97
N SER A 177 -6.64 2.64 -10.06
CA SER A 177 -7.55 1.90 -10.94
C SER A 177 -7.12 2.02 -12.40
N ARG A 178 -6.75 3.23 -12.87
CA ARG A 178 -6.19 3.41 -14.22
C ARG A 178 -4.87 2.68 -14.43
N ILE A 179 -3.96 2.73 -13.46
CA ILE A 179 -2.69 1.99 -13.53
C ILE A 179 -2.97 0.48 -13.54
N LEU A 180 -3.96 0.02 -12.78
CA LEU A 180 -4.37 -1.39 -12.75
C LEU A 180 -5.04 -1.82 -14.05
N GLU A 181 -5.94 -1.01 -14.62
CA GLU A 181 -6.48 -1.22 -15.97
C GLU A 181 -5.36 -1.24 -17.02
N MET A 182 -4.39 -0.33 -16.91
CA MET A 182 -3.21 -0.33 -17.78
C MET A 182 -2.38 -1.59 -17.60
N ILE A 183 -2.14 -2.05 -16.37
CA ILE A 183 -1.37 -3.28 -16.11
C ILE A 183 -2.14 -4.52 -16.59
N LYS A 184 -3.44 -4.59 -16.33
CA LYS A 184 -4.34 -5.66 -16.78
C LYS A 184 -4.43 -5.73 -18.30
N SER A 185 -4.41 -4.59 -18.98
CA SER A 185 -4.39 -4.52 -20.46
C SER A 185 -3.01 -4.80 -21.06
N ILE A 186 -1.96 -5.01 -20.25
CA ILE A 186 -0.68 -5.50 -20.75
C ILE A 186 -0.77 -7.01 -20.93
N ASP A 187 -1.05 -7.42 -22.17
CA ASP A 187 -1.01 -8.82 -22.58
C ASP A 187 0.38 -9.46 -22.46
N LYS A 188 1.44 -8.64 -22.47
CA LYS A 188 2.83 -9.12 -22.48
C LYS A 188 3.83 -8.13 -21.90
N ILE A 189 4.49 -8.52 -20.82
CA ILE A 189 5.63 -7.81 -20.25
C ILE A 189 6.93 -8.40 -20.81
N ILE A 190 7.75 -7.57 -21.46
CA ILE A 190 9.10 -7.96 -21.91
C ILE A 190 10.12 -7.42 -20.93
N VAL A 191 10.72 -8.33 -20.15
CA VAL A 191 11.82 -8.00 -19.26
C VAL A 191 13.13 -8.04 -20.05
N VAL A 192 13.80 -6.91 -20.15
CA VAL A 192 15.13 -6.79 -20.75
C VAL A 192 16.20 -6.58 -19.67
N ASP A 193 17.30 -7.32 -19.76
CA ASP A 193 18.40 -7.33 -18.79
C ASP A 193 19.05 -5.95 -18.56
N ASP A 194 19.19 -5.13 -19.61
CA ASP A 194 19.66 -3.74 -19.51
C ASP A 194 19.18 -2.95 -20.73
N VAL A 195 18.26 -2.02 -20.50
CA VAL A 195 17.66 -1.17 -21.56
C VAL A 195 18.72 -0.36 -22.31
N ARG A 196 19.86 -0.03 -21.68
CA ARG A 196 20.93 0.77 -22.31
C ARG A 196 21.70 0.00 -23.38
N LYS A 197 21.50 -1.31 -23.48
CA LYS A 197 22.12 -2.16 -24.51
C LYS A 197 21.30 -2.19 -25.81
N TYR A 198 20.10 -1.63 -25.81
CA TYR A 198 19.20 -1.62 -26.94
C TYR A 198 19.13 -0.22 -27.53
N ASP A 199 19.39 -0.11 -28.83
CA ASP A 199 19.17 1.13 -29.56
C ASP A 199 17.75 1.20 -30.15
N SER A 200 17.44 2.30 -30.83
CA SER A 200 16.13 2.51 -31.44
C SER A 200 15.79 1.48 -32.52
N GLU A 201 16.78 0.88 -33.20
CA GLU A 201 16.55 -0.18 -34.19
C GLU A 201 16.24 -1.51 -33.51
N ASP A 202 16.91 -1.84 -32.41
CA ASP A 202 16.66 -3.06 -31.65
C ASP A 202 15.25 -3.05 -31.03
N ILE A 203 14.82 -1.89 -30.50
CA ILE A 203 13.45 -1.70 -30.00
C ILE A 203 12.43 -1.83 -31.13
N ARG A 204 12.70 -1.24 -32.31
CA ARG A 204 11.79 -1.35 -33.45
C ARG A 204 11.66 -2.80 -33.94
N LYS A 205 12.77 -3.55 -34.02
CA LYS A 205 12.74 -4.98 -34.38
C LYS A 205 11.96 -5.81 -33.36
N MET A 206 12.13 -5.56 -32.07
CA MET A 206 11.31 -6.21 -31.04
C MET A 206 9.82 -5.94 -31.24
N ASN A 207 9.43 -4.68 -31.50
CA ASN A 207 8.04 -4.35 -31.78
C ASN A 207 7.51 -5.05 -33.05
N GLU A 208 8.29 -5.06 -34.14
CA GLU A 208 7.93 -5.75 -35.39
C GLU A 208 7.80 -7.28 -35.19
N GLU A 209 8.59 -7.89 -34.31
CA GLU A 209 8.51 -9.31 -33.98
C GLU A 209 7.31 -9.67 -33.09
N ILE A 210 6.84 -8.73 -32.27
CA ILE A 210 5.62 -8.86 -31.47
C ILE A 210 4.40 -8.83 -32.41
N GLU A 211 4.30 -7.82 -33.27
CA GLU A 211 3.21 -7.66 -34.25
C GLU A 211 3.14 -8.84 -35.25
N LYS A 212 4.29 -9.40 -35.65
CA LYS A 212 4.34 -10.58 -36.53
C LYS A 212 3.84 -11.87 -35.87
N LYS A 213 3.99 -12.02 -34.55
CA LYS A 213 3.52 -13.23 -33.86
C LYS A 213 2.01 -13.21 -33.67
N GLU A 214 1.40 -12.04 -33.57
CA GLU A 214 -0.06 -11.87 -33.50
C GLU A 214 -0.73 -12.20 -34.84
N SER A 215 -0.17 -11.74 -35.96
CA SER A 215 -0.71 -12.00 -37.30
C SER A 215 -0.61 -13.46 -37.79
N ILE A 216 0.22 -14.29 -37.15
CA ILE A 216 0.31 -15.74 -37.44
C ILE A 216 -0.69 -16.55 -36.59
N GLY A 217 -1.16 -16.01 -35.47
CA GLY A 217 -2.13 -16.68 -34.59
C GLY A 217 -3.59 -16.62 -35.06
N GLU A 218 -3.95 -15.67 -35.91
CA GLU A 218 -5.33 -15.48 -36.42
C GLU A 218 -5.66 -16.30 -37.69
N SER A 219 -4.71 -17.07 -38.24
CA SER A 219 -4.93 -17.81 -39.50
C SER A 219 -5.19 -19.31 -39.36
N ASP A 220 -5.28 -19.85 -38.14
CA ASP A 220 -5.63 -21.26 -37.87
C ASP A 220 -6.93 -21.40 -37.04
N LYS A 221 -8.02 -20.77 -37.49
CA LYS A 221 -9.41 -21.14 -37.12
C LYS A 221 -10.31 -21.28 -38.34
#